data_AF-M2A008-F1
#
_entry.id   AF-M2A008-F1
#
_cell.length_a   1.000
_cell.length_b   1.000
_cell.length_c   1.000
_cell.angle_alpha   90.00
_cell.angle_beta   90.00
_cell.angle_gamma   90.00
#
_symmetry.space_group_name_H-M   'P 1'
#
loop_
_entity.id
_entity.type
_entity.pdbx_description
1 polymer ?
#
loop_
_entity_poly.entity_id
_entity_poly.type
_entity_poly.pdbx_seq_one_letter_code
_entity_poly.pdbx_strand_id
1 'polypeptide(L)'
;QHLLRPASFSEIIGQERPIKSLLSKIASPYPQHIILYGPPGVGKTSAARLALEEVKKLKYTPFYKDSKFVEVDGTTLRWDPREITNPLLGSVHDPIYQGSKRDLAETGIPEPKLGLVTEAHGGVLFIDEIGELDDMLQNKLLKVLEDKRVEFSSSYYDPDDENTPKYIKHLFENGAPADFVLIGATTREPSEINPALRSRCAEVFF
;
A
#
# COMPACT_ATOMS: atom_id res chain seq x y z
N GLN A 1 1.52 -1.48 -22.59
CA GLN A 1 1.05 -2.88 -22.59
C GLN A 1 -0.40 -2.98 -22.07
N HIS A 2 -1.34 -2.20 -22.60
CA HIS A 2 -2.71 -2.07 -22.04
C HIS A 2 -3.76 -3.07 -22.60
N LEU A 3 -3.37 -4.00 -23.47
CA LEU A 3 -4.30 -4.66 -24.42
C LEU A 3 -4.85 -6.05 -24.02
N LEU A 4 -4.59 -6.54 -22.79
CA LEU A 4 -5.02 -7.88 -22.35
C LEU A 4 -5.72 -7.93 -20.98
N ARG A 5 -5.92 -6.78 -20.30
CA ARG A 5 -6.60 -6.77 -19.00
C ARG A 5 -8.12 -6.60 -19.21
N PRO A 6 -8.96 -7.40 -18.52
CA PRO A 6 -10.42 -7.27 -18.56
C PRO A 6 -10.88 -5.82 -18.34
N ALA A 7 -11.76 -5.31 -19.21
CA ALA A 7 -12.36 -3.99 -19.08
C ALA A 7 -13.67 -4.00 -18.27
N SER A 8 -14.25 -5.18 -18.08
CA SER A 8 -15.51 -5.39 -17.37
C SER A 8 -15.51 -6.72 -16.61
N PHE A 9 -16.37 -6.84 -15.59
CA PHE A 9 -16.49 -8.10 -14.84
C PHE A 9 -17.00 -9.26 -15.71
N SER A 10 -17.75 -8.99 -16.78
CA SER A 10 -18.20 -10.01 -17.73
C SER A 10 -17.07 -10.70 -18.50
N GLU A 11 -15.89 -10.10 -18.54
CA GLU A 11 -14.69 -10.69 -19.16
C GLU A 11 -13.94 -11.62 -18.19
N ILE A 12 -14.30 -11.65 -16.90
CA ILE A 12 -13.77 -12.59 -15.92
C ILE A 12 -14.72 -13.79 -15.82
N ILE A 13 -14.36 -14.88 -16.49
CA ILE A 13 -15.23 -16.05 -16.64
C ILE A 13 -15.22 -16.93 -15.38
N GLY A 14 -16.40 -17.28 -14.87
CA GLY A 14 -16.60 -18.27 -13.81
C GLY A 14 -16.28 -17.79 -12.38
N GLN A 15 -16.08 -16.48 -12.20
CA GLN A 15 -15.65 -15.88 -10.92
C GLN A 15 -16.74 -15.00 -10.28
N GLU A 16 -18.02 -15.27 -10.57
CA GLU A 16 -19.14 -14.41 -10.16
C GLU A 16 -19.27 -14.32 -8.63
N ARG A 17 -19.07 -15.44 -7.93
CA ARG A 17 -19.13 -15.52 -6.46
C ARG A 17 -18.03 -14.69 -5.79
N PRO A 18 -16.73 -14.90 -6.09
CA PRO A 18 -15.66 -14.10 -5.51
C PRO A 18 -15.76 -12.63 -5.88
N ILE A 19 -16.11 -12.29 -7.13
CA ILE A 19 -16.32 -10.89 -7.55
C ILE A 19 -17.41 -10.24 -6.70
N LYS A 20 -18.56 -10.91 -6.50
CA LYS A 20 -19.63 -10.39 -5.65
C LYS A 20 -19.18 -10.22 -4.20
N SER A 21 -18.38 -11.16 -3.68
CA SER A 21 -17.82 -11.12 -2.33
C SER A 21 -16.81 -9.99 -2.14
N LEU A 22 -15.96 -9.74 -3.14
CA LEU A 22 -15.03 -8.63 -3.19
C LEU A 22 -15.77 -7.30 -3.19
N LEU A 23 -16.72 -7.13 -4.12
CA LEU A 23 -17.52 -5.91 -4.22
C LEU A 23 -18.29 -5.59 -2.94
N SER A 24 -18.90 -6.57 -2.29
CA SER A 24 -19.65 -6.32 -1.06
C SER A 24 -18.78 -5.87 0.12
N LYS A 25 -17.49 -6.23 0.12
CA LYS A 25 -16.52 -5.83 1.16
C LYS A 25 -15.94 -4.44 0.92
N ILE A 26 -15.78 -4.04 -0.35
CA ILE A 26 -15.22 -2.73 -0.71
C ILE A 26 -16.28 -1.64 -0.90
N ALA A 27 -17.49 -2.00 -1.34
CA ALA A 27 -18.61 -1.07 -1.57
C ALA A 27 -19.33 -0.73 -0.25
N SER A 28 -18.61 -0.12 0.69
CA SER A 28 -19.07 0.24 2.02
C SER A 28 -18.56 1.65 2.40
N PRO A 29 -19.25 2.40 3.27
CA PRO A 29 -18.69 3.61 3.90
C PRO A 29 -17.41 3.32 4.68
N TYR A 30 -17.26 2.08 5.15
CA TYR A 30 -16.06 1.55 5.81
C TYR A 30 -15.64 0.27 5.09
N PRO A 31 -14.87 0.37 3.99
CA PRO A 31 -14.37 -0.78 3.26
C PRO A 31 -13.46 -1.64 4.12
N GLN A 32 -13.52 -2.96 3.91
CA GLN A 32 -12.64 -3.90 4.59
C GLN A 32 -11.35 -4.09 3.79
N HIS A 33 -10.24 -4.36 4.48
CA HIS A 33 -9.05 -4.94 3.84
C HIS A 33 -9.36 -6.38 3.42
N ILE A 34 -8.72 -6.85 2.35
CA ILE A 34 -9.11 -8.12 1.70
C ILE A 34 -7.86 -8.93 1.35
N ILE A 35 -7.92 -10.25 1.52
CA ILE A 35 -6.98 -11.19 0.91
C ILE A 35 -7.72 -12.04 -0.13
N LEU A 36 -7.20 -12.05 -1.35
CA LEU A 36 -7.66 -12.83 -2.48
C LEU A 36 -6.81 -14.10 -2.59
N TYR A 37 -7.43 -15.24 -2.31
CA TYR A 37 -6.83 -16.56 -2.49
C TYR A 37 -7.21 -17.12 -3.84
N GLY A 38 -6.30 -17.81 -4.50
CA GLY A 38 -6.61 -18.60 -5.70
C GLY A 38 -5.38 -18.85 -6.57
N PRO A 39 -5.47 -19.75 -7.55
CA PRO A 39 -4.34 -20.07 -8.45
C PRO A 39 -3.82 -18.84 -9.23
N PRO A 40 -2.60 -18.89 -9.79
CA PRO A 40 -2.12 -17.84 -10.67
C PRO A 40 -2.99 -17.75 -11.94
N GLY A 41 -3.21 -16.54 -12.45
CA GLY A 41 -3.97 -16.31 -13.68
C GLY A 41 -5.50 -16.36 -13.58
N VAL A 42 -6.09 -16.63 -12.41
CA VAL A 42 -7.56 -16.67 -12.23
C VAL A 42 -8.25 -15.30 -12.21
N GLY A 43 -7.49 -14.21 -12.35
CA GLY A 43 -8.04 -12.86 -12.48
C GLY A 43 -8.13 -12.04 -11.19
N LYS A 44 -7.42 -12.42 -10.11
CA LYS A 44 -7.40 -11.68 -8.82
C LYS A 44 -7.09 -10.19 -8.99
N THR A 45 -5.98 -9.86 -9.66
CA THR A 45 -5.53 -8.47 -9.91
C THR A 45 -6.54 -7.69 -10.76
N SER A 46 -7.06 -8.32 -11.82
CA SER A 46 -8.06 -7.71 -12.70
C SER A 46 -9.36 -7.43 -11.96
N ALA A 47 -9.84 -8.37 -11.13
CA ALA A 47 -11.03 -8.19 -10.33
C ALA A 47 -10.88 -7.08 -9.29
N ALA A 48 -9.74 -7.01 -8.59
CA ALA A 48 -9.45 -5.95 -7.63
C ALA A 48 -9.46 -4.55 -8.28
N ARG A 49 -8.83 -4.43 -9.45
CA ARG A 49 -8.78 -3.17 -10.20
C ARG A 49 -10.15 -2.73 -10.67
N LEU A 50 -10.93 -3.64 -11.28
CA LEU A 50 -12.30 -3.36 -11.70
C LEU A 50 -13.21 -3.02 -10.51
N ALA A 51 -13.01 -3.69 -9.36
CA ALA A 51 -13.77 -3.39 -8.15
C ALA A 51 -13.57 -1.95 -7.69
N LEU A 52 -12.33 -1.44 -7.69
CA LEU A 52 -12.10 -0.03 -7.38
C LEU A 52 -12.83 0.89 -8.36
N GLU A 53 -12.73 0.63 -9.67
CA GLU A 53 -13.38 1.47 -10.68
C GLU A 53 -14.91 1.48 -10.57
N GLU A 54 -15.54 0.38 -10.15
CA GLU A 54 -16.98 0.36 -9.86
C GLU A 54 -17.33 1.12 -8.59
N VAL A 55 -16.60 0.93 -7.49
CA VAL A 55 -16.95 1.59 -6.22
C VAL A 55 -16.72 3.09 -6.23
N LYS A 56 -15.77 3.61 -7.02
CA LYS A 56 -15.60 5.05 -7.26
C LYS A 56 -16.84 5.75 -7.78
N LYS A 57 -17.76 5.01 -8.43
CA LYS A 57 -19.03 5.54 -8.94
C LYS A 57 -20.07 5.71 -7.82
N LEU A 58 -19.85 5.08 -6.66
CA LEU A 58 -20.79 5.01 -5.55
C LEU A 58 -20.47 6.10 -4.52
N LYS A 59 -21.36 7.09 -4.40
CA LYS A 59 -21.18 8.29 -3.56
C LYS A 59 -21.03 8.02 -2.04
N TYR A 60 -21.43 6.84 -1.59
CA TYR A 60 -21.40 6.48 -0.16
C TYR A 60 -20.11 5.75 0.25
N THR A 61 -19.21 5.47 -0.70
CA THR A 61 -17.90 4.87 -0.43
C THR A 61 -16.86 5.97 -0.22
N PRO A 62 -15.74 5.70 0.48
CA PRO A 62 -14.69 6.70 0.69
C PRO A 62 -13.81 6.94 -0.55
N PHE A 63 -14.10 6.29 -1.69
CA PHE A 63 -13.29 6.38 -2.89
C PHE A 63 -13.77 7.52 -3.80
N TYR A 64 -12.84 8.39 -4.16
CA TYR A 64 -13.03 9.48 -5.10
C TYR A 64 -12.60 9.07 -6.51
N LYS A 65 -12.95 9.90 -7.51
CA LYS A 65 -12.60 9.63 -8.91
C LYS A 65 -11.09 9.48 -9.12
N ASP A 66 -10.30 10.23 -8.36
CA ASP A 66 -8.84 10.24 -8.37
C ASP A 66 -8.20 9.26 -7.39
N SER A 67 -8.99 8.47 -6.62
CA SER A 67 -8.45 7.39 -5.78
C SER A 67 -7.57 6.47 -6.59
N LYS A 68 -6.35 6.24 -6.11
CA LYS A 68 -5.34 5.49 -6.85
C LYS A 68 -5.48 3.98 -6.62
N PHE A 69 -5.06 3.22 -7.62
CA PHE A 69 -4.80 1.78 -7.49
C PHE A 69 -3.28 1.58 -7.61
N VAL A 70 -2.61 1.49 -6.46
CA VAL A 70 -1.15 1.29 -6.39
C VAL A 70 -0.93 -0.22 -6.37
N GLU A 71 -0.26 -0.75 -7.39
CA GLU A 71 -0.01 -2.19 -7.58
C GLU A 71 1.48 -2.47 -7.33
N VAL A 72 1.78 -3.47 -6.51
CA VAL A 72 3.15 -3.95 -6.28
C VAL A 72 3.16 -5.47 -6.14
N ASP A 73 4.26 -6.10 -6.57
CA ASP A 73 4.50 -7.52 -6.41
C ASP A 73 5.40 -7.75 -5.18
N GLY A 74 4.89 -8.51 -4.20
CA GLY A 74 5.56 -8.82 -2.94
C GLY A 74 6.91 -9.51 -3.12
N THR A 75 7.10 -10.27 -4.20
CA THR A 75 8.37 -10.95 -4.52
C THR A 75 9.46 -9.99 -5.00
N THR A 76 9.06 -8.82 -5.49
CA THR A 76 9.96 -7.82 -6.10
C THR A 76 10.34 -6.70 -5.14
N LEU A 77 9.66 -6.58 -4.01
CA LEU A 77 9.96 -5.57 -3.00
C LEU A 77 11.35 -5.83 -2.38
N ARG A 78 12.29 -4.95 -2.71
CA ARG A 78 13.63 -4.93 -2.10
C ARG A 78 13.62 -3.85 -1.02
N TRP A 79 13.70 -4.27 0.23
CA TRP A 79 13.82 -3.38 1.38
C TRP A 79 15.02 -3.80 2.24
N ASP A 80 15.54 -2.87 3.03
CA ASP A 80 16.68 -3.09 3.91
C ASP A 80 16.26 -2.93 5.38
N PRO A 81 16.59 -3.87 6.28
CA PRO A 81 16.24 -3.81 7.70
C PRO A 81 16.83 -2.62 8.47
N ARG A 82 17.84 -1.93 7.90
CA ARG A 82 18.39 -0.71 8.48
C ARG A 82 17.65 0.55 7.99
N GLU A 83 16.51 0.36 7.32
CA GLU A 83 15.62 1.41 6.78
C GLU A 83 16.27 2.35 5.77
N ILE A 84 17.41 1.97 5.17
CA ILE A 84 18.07 2.77 4.13
C ILE A 84 17.17 2.86 2.90
N THR A 85 16.53 1.75 2.55
CA THR A 85 15.56 1.68 1.45
C THR A 85 14.36 0.87 1.89
N ASN A 86 13.17 1.47 1.80
CA ASN A 86 11.92 0.75 2.03
C ASN A 86 10.87 1.30 1.07
N PRO A 87 10.72 0.73 -0.14
CA PRO A 87 9.79 1.24 -1.14
C PRO A 87 8.33 1.20 -0.67
N LEU A 88 7.97 0.25 0.20
CA LEU A 88 6.60 0.09 0.67
C LEU A 88 6.20 1.23 1.61
N LEU A 89 7.00 1.49 2.66
CA LEU A 89 6.68 2.50 3.67
C LEU A 89 7.26 3.88 3.33
N GLY A 90 8.40 3.92 2.66
CA GLY A 90 9.25 5.09 2.55
C GLY A 90 10.50 4.96 3.41
N SER A 91 11.49 5.80 3.18
CA SER A 91 12.74 5.84 3.96
C SER A 91 13.20 7.27 4.17
N VAL A 92 14.07 7.48 5.15
CA VAL A 92 14.75 8.76 5.33
C VAL A 92 16.15 8.64 4.77
N HIS A 93 16.50 9.53 3.83
CA HIS A 93 17.87 9.63 3.35
C HIS A 93 18.65 10.61 4.22
N ASP A 94 19.63 10.07 4.95
CA ASP A 94 20.55 10.89 5.71
C ASP A 94 21.45 11.72 4.76
N PRO A 95 21.78 12.96 5.14
CA PRO A 95 22.44 13.96 4.28
C PRO A 95 23.84 13.55 3.79
N ILE A 96 24.44 12.52 4.38
CA ILE A 96 25.78 12.02 4.02
C ILE A 96 25.73 11.22 2.68
N TYR A 97 24.56 10.73 2.25
CA TYR A 97 24.43 9.93 1.03
C TYR A 97 24.15 10.79 -0.21
N GLN A 98 24.94 10.59 -1.27
CA GLN A 98 25.01 11.34 -2.55
C GLN A 98 23.71 11.40 -3.42
N GLY A 99 22.53 11.10 -2.86
CA GLY A 99 21.25 11.06 -3.57
C GLY A 99 20.18 12.04 -3.08
N SER A 100 20.45 12.84 -2.05
CA SER A 100 19.59 13.97 -1.65
C SER A 100 19.82 15.14 -2.63
N LYS A 101 18.81 16.02 -2.77
CA LYS A 101 18.99 17.28 -3.51
C LYS A 101 20.22 17.99 -2.95
N ARG A 102 21.15 18.43 -3.82
CA ARG A 102 22.45 19.02 -3.44
C ARG A 102 22.31 20.05 -2.31
N ASP A 103 21.28 20.89 -2.38
CA ASP A 103 21.00 21.93 -1.40
C ASP A 103 20.71 21.39 0.02
N LEU A 104 19.99 20.26 0.15
CA LEU A 104 19.67 19.64 1.46
C LEU A 104 20.85 18.86 2.03
N ALA A 105 21.66 18.24 1.15
CA ALA A 105 22.86 17.51 1.52
C ALA A 105 23.92 18.46 2.11
N GLU A 106 24.08 19.64 1.51
CA GLU A 106 25.01 20.68 1.96
C GLU A 106 24.61 21.29 3.31
N THR A 107 23.31 21.35 3.61
CA THR A 107 22.78 21.86 4.89
C THR A 107 22.58 20.79 5.96
N GLY A 108 22.79 19.51 5.66
CA GLY A 108 22.66 18.43 6.65
C GLY A 108 21.22 18.04 7.01
N ILE A 109 20.24 18.36 6.16
CA ILE A 109 18.82 18.11 6.46
C ILE A 109 18.44 16.71 5.94
N PRO A 110 17.92 15.79 6.79
CA PRO A 110 17.46 14.48 6.33
C PRO A 110 16.19 14.62 5.48
N GLU A 111 16.12 13.89 4.37
CA GLU A 111 14.99 13.95 3.43
C GLU A 111 14.08 12.72 3.59
N PRO A 112 12.83 12.88 4.08
CA PRO A 112 11.83 11.82 4.05
C PRO A 112 11.39 11.53 2.60
N LYS A 113 11.52 10.27 2.19
CA LYS A 113 10.95 9.77 0.94
C LYS A 113 9.72 8.92 1.26
N LEU A 114 8.62 9.26 0.61
CA LEU A 114 7.34 8.57 0.77
C LEU A 114 7.37 7.20 0.06
N GLY A 115 6.63 6.24 0.59
CA GLY A 115 6.46 4.92 0.01
C GLY A 115 5.13 4.71 -0.70
N LEU A 116 4.96 3.49 -1.21
CA LEU A 116 3.74 3.04 -1.91
C LEU A 116 2.49 3.14 -1.03
N VAL A 117 2.61 2.96 0.29
CA VAL A 117 1.48 3.09 1.23
C VAL A 117 0.93 4.51 1.29
N THR A 118 1.82 5.51 1.21
CA THR A 118 1.43 6.93 1.14
C THR A 118 0.88 7.27 -0.23
N GLU A 119 1.45 6.70 -1.30
CA GLU A 119 0.89 6.86 -2.65
C GLU A 119 -0.53 6.30 -2.75
N ALA A 120 -0.82 5.22 -2.04
CA ALA A 120 -2.13 4.56 -2.01
C ALA A 120 -3.16 5.28 -1.14
N HIS A 121 -2.79 6.33 -0.39
CA HIS A 121 -3.69 7.04 0.50
C HIS A 121 -4.98 7.51 -0.21
N GLY A 122 -6.13 7.25 0.40
CA GLY A 122 -7.45 7.51 -0.16
C GLY A 122 -7.87 6.54 -1.27
N GLY A 123 -7.07 5.50 -1.54
CA GLY A 123 -7.29 4.53 -2.60
C GLY A 123 -7.04 3.10 -2.15
N VAL A 124 -6.52 2.28 -3.06
CA VAL A 124 -6.21 0.87 -2.84
C VAL A 124 -4.71 0.64 -3.00
N LEU A 125 -4.13 -0.07 -2.03
CA LEU A 125 -2.84 -0.71 -2.17
C LEU A 125 -3.09 -2.18 -2.51
N PHE A 126 -2.72 -2.58 -3.72
CA PHE A 126 -2.77 -3.97 -4.14
C PHE A 126 -1.37 -4.59 -4.06
N ILE A 127 -1.25 -5.69 -3.31
CA ILE A 127 0.00 -6.44 -3.18
C ILE A 127 -0.23 -7.83 -3.77
N ASP A 128 0.35 -8.10 -4.94
CA ASP A 128 0.40 -9.46 -5.47
C ASP A 128 1.42 -10.29 -4.70
N GLU A 129 1.18 -11.59 -4.58
CA GLU A 129 1.98 -12.50 -3.75
C GLU A 129 2.28 -11.96 -2.34
N ILE A 130 1.24 -11.46 -1.64
CA ILE A 130 1.38 -10.85 -0.31
C ILE A 130 2.00 -11.79 0.73
N GLY A 131 1.84 -13.11 0.54
CA GLY A 131 2.47 -14.13 1.39
C GLY A 131 4.00 -14.17 1.27
N GLU A 132 4.57 -13.63 0.20
CA GLU A 132 6.02 -13.60 -0.06
C GLU A 132 6.72 -12.39 0.58
N LEU A 133 5.96 -11.48 1.19
CA LEU A 133 6.54 -10.36 1.94
C LEU A 133 7.34 -10.87 3.14
N ASP A 134 8.49 -10.25 3.39
CA ASP A 134 9.25 -10.47 4.62
C ASP A 134 8.42 -10.19 5.88
N ASP A 135 8.57 -11.01 6.92
CA ASP A 135 7.79 -10.93 8.16
C ASP A 135 7.90 -9.56 8.86
N MET A 136 9.09 -8.95 8.88
CA MET A 136 9.26 -7.61 9.46
C MET A 136 8.50 -6.57 8.64
N LEU A 137 8.51 -6.70 7.31
CA LEU A 137 7.77 -5.81 6.42
C LEU A 137 6.25 -5.99 6.57
N GLN A 138 5.77 -7.22 6.76
CA GLN A 138 4.36 -7.48 7.08
C GLN A 138 3.96 -6.82 8.41
N ASN A 139 4.77 -6.94 9.45
CA ASN A 139 4.51 -6.30 10.74
C ASN A 139 4.47 -4.77 10.64
N LYS A 140 5.38 -4.19 9.85
CA LYS A 140 5.37 -2.76 9.52
C LYS A 140 4.10 -2.34 8.77
N LEU A 141 3.68 -3.13 7.79
CA LEU A 141 2.42 -2.90 7.06
C LEU A 141 1.22 -2.94 8.01
N LEU A 142 1.17 -3.90 8.94
CA LEU A 142 0.10 -3.99 9.95
C LEU A 142 0.01 -2.74 10.80
N LYS A 143 1.16 -2.19 11.22
CA LYS A 143 1.19 -0.94 11.98
C LYS A 143 0.66 0.23 11.15
N VAL A 144 0.99 0.32 9.87
CA VAL A 144 0.45 1.36 8.98
C VAL A 144 -1.06 1.23 8.78
N LEU A 145 -1.60 0.01 8.69
CA LEU A 145 -3.06 -0.20 8.60
C LEU A 145 -3.79 0.29 9.86
N GLU A 146 -3.14 0.21 11.03
CA GLU A 146 -3.69 0.66 12.31
C GLU A 146 -3.56 2.18 12.47
N ASP A 147 -2.35 2.72 12.26
CA ASP A 147 -2.03 4.13 12.47
C ASP A 147 -2.54 5.03 11.33
N LYS A 148 -2.79 4.45 10.15
CA LYS A 148 -3.19 5.14 8.91
C LYS A 148 -2.21 6.22 8.45
N ARG A 149 -0.94 6.09 8.86
CA ARG A 149 0.16 6.99 8.51
C ARG A 149 1.50 6.28 8.60
N VAL A 150 2.52 6.87 8.00
CA VAL A 150 3.93 6.47 8.13
C VAL A 150 4.67 7.51 8.94
N GLU A 151 5.34 7.08 10.01
CA GLU A 151 6.21 7.94 10.81
C GLU A 151 7.65 7.88 10.29
N PHE A 152 8.34 9.02 10.33
CA PHE A 152 9.73 9.14 9.93
C PHE A 152 10.61 9.47 11.13
N SER A 153 11.81 8.92 11.15
CA SER A 153 12.81 9.22 12.18
C SER A 153 14.20 9.27 11.56
N SER A 154 15.04 10.17 12.07
CA SER A 154 16.47 10.24 11.74
C SER A 154 17.21 10.91 12.89
N SER A 155 18.43 10.45 13.17
CA SER A 155 19.31 11.08 14.17
C SER A 155 19.80 12.46 13.74
N TYR A 156 19.65 12.81 12.47
CA TYR A 156 20.06 14.10 11.91
C TYR A 156 18.92 15.12 11.87
N TYR A 157 17.69 14.74 12.27
CA TYR A 157 16.57 15.66 12.30
C TYR A 157 16.61 16.51 13.57
N ASP A 158 16.71 17.83 13.39
CA ASP A 158 16.59 18.82 14.46
C ASP A 158 15.27 19.60 14.27
N PRO A 159 14.28 19.48 15.20
CA PRO A 159 13.02 20.22 15.11
C PRO A 159 13.22 21.74 15.19
N ASP A 160 14.29 22.20 15.85
CA ASP A 160 14.57 23.62 16.08
C ASP A 160 15.36 24.27 14.91
N ASP A 161 15.88 23.48 13.96
CA ASP A 161 16.59 24.02 12.79
C ASP A 161 15.65 24.85 11.89
N GLU A 162 15.88 26.16 11.84
CA GLU A 162 15.10 27.11 11.05
C GLU A 162 15.26 26.90 9.53
N ASN A 163 16.34 26.25 9.09
CA ASN A 163 16.59 26.00 7.67
C ASN A 163 15.79 24.80 7.14
N THR A 164 15.27 23.94 8.02
CA THR A 164 14.51 22.77 7.62
C THR A 164 13.16 23.19 6.99
N PRO A 165 12.89 22.80 5.73
CA PRO A 165 11.63 23.11 5.06
C PRO A 165 10.40 22.68 5.87
N LYS A 166 9.37 23.53 5.91
CA LYS A 166 8.14 23.28 6.68
C LYS A 166 7.48 21.93 6.37
N TYR A 167 7.53 21.48 5.12
CA TYR A 167 6.95 20.19 4.75
C TYR A 167 7.74 19.01 5.34
N ILE A 168 9.07 19.12 5.49
CA ILE A 168 9.90 18.12 6.15
C ILE A 168 9.56 18.09 7.63
N LYS A 169 9.49 19.25 8.30
CA LYS A 169 9.07 19.32 9.71
C LYS A 169 7.72 18.67 9.92
N HIS A 170 6.74 19.01 9.07
CA HIS A 170 5.41 18.44 9.14
C HIS A 170 5.42 16.90 9.03
N LEU A 171 6.21 16.32 8.11
CA LEU A 171 6.32 14.88 7.93
C LEU A 171 6.97 14.18 9.15
N PHE A 172 8.00 14.77 9.75
CA PHE A 172 8.60 14.23 10.97
C PHE A 172 7.68 14.33 12.19
N GLU A 173 6.91 15.42 12.29
CA GLU A 173 6.00 15.66 13.43
C GLU A 173 4.70 14.85 13.33
N ASN A 174 4.12 14.75 12.14
CA ASN A 174 2.75 14.25 11.95
C ASN A 174 2.69 12.93 11.18
N GLY A 175 3.78 12.54 10.52
CA GLY A 175 3.84 11.43 9.58
C GLY A 175 3.25 11.76 8.21
N ALA A 176 3.46 10.87 7.26
CA ALA A 176 2.78 10.90 5.97
C ALA A 176 1.45 10.13 6.02
N PRO A 177 0.37 10.65 5.44
CA PRO A 177 -0.92 9.96 5.45
C PRO A 177 -0.85 8.64 4.65
N ALA A 178 -1.46 7.59 5.16
CA ALA A 178 -1.47 6.26 4.56
C ALA A 178 -2.77 5.50 4.91
N ASP A 179 -3.90 6.20 4.92
CA ASP A 179 -5.24 5.58 5.02
C ASP A 179 -5.63 5.03 3.64
N PHE A 180 -5.45 3.73 3.41
CA PHE A 180 -5.77 3.05 2.16
C PHE A 180 -6.48 1.73 2.44
N VAL A 181 -7.14 1.17 1.42
CA VAL A 181 -7.70 -0.19 1.51
C VAL A 181 -6.70 -1.18 0.93
N LEU A 182 -6.15 -2.04 1.78
CA LEU A 182 -5.30 -3.15 1.34
C LEU A 182 -6.14 -4.23 0.63
N ILE A 183 -5.67 -4.63 -0.56
CA ILE A 183 -6.08 -5.87 -1.21
C ILE A 183 -4.82 -6.70 -1.49
N GLY A 184 -4.59 -7.74 -0.70
CA GLY A 184 -3.54 -8.73 -0.96
C GLY A 184 -4.03 -9.82 -1.90
N ALA A 185 -3.18 -10.33 -2.78
CA ALA A 185 -3.43 -11.54 -3.54
C ALA A 185 -2.34 -12.57 -3.24
N THR A 186 -2.70 -13.85 -3.22
CA THR A 186 -1.75 -14.93 -2.95
C THR A 186 -2.17 -16.24 -3.61
N THR A 187 -1.20 -17.08 -3.90
CA THR A 187 -1.39 -18.48 -4.28
C THR A 187 -1.22 -19.45 -3.11
N ARG A 188 -0.71 -18.97 -1.97
CA ARG A 188 -0.54 -19.75 -0.73
C ARG A 188 -1.86 -20.05 -0.04
N GLU A 189 -1.87 -21.10 0.77
CA GLU A 189 -3.01 -21.47 1.60
C GLU A 189 -3.20 -20.49 2.78
N PRO A 190 -4.42 -20.32 3.33
CA PRO A 190 -4.65 -19.45 4.47
C PRO A 190 -3.81 -19.76 5.71
N SER A 191 -3.41 -21.02 5.91
CA SER A 191 -2.52 -21.40 7.02
C SER A 191 -1.09 -20.89 6.88
N GLU A 192 -0.67 -20.51 5.68
CA GLU A 192 0.69 -20.06 5.36
C GLU A 192 0.83 -18.53 5.38
N ILE A 193 -0.29 -17.81 5.55
CA ILE A 193 -0.29 -16.36 5.67
C ILE A 193 -0.26 -15.97 7.15
N ASN A 194 0.48 -14.91 7.45
CA ASN A 194 0.58 -14.35 8.79
C ASN A 194 -0.82 -14.17 9.44
N PRO A 195 -1.07 -14.83 10.60
CA PRO A 195 -2.37 -14.77 11.27
C PRO A 195 -2.83 -13.36 11.64
N ALA A 196 -1.90 -12.44 11.93
CA ALA A 196 -2.23 -11.06 12.29
C ALA A 196 -2.68 -10.22 11.07
N LEU A 197 -2.24 -10.60 9.86
CA LEU A 197 -2.72 -10.01 8.62
C LEU A 197 -4.08 -10.59 8.23
N ARG A 198 -4.23 -11.91 8.35
CA ARG A 198 -5.53 -12.58 8.13
C ARG A 198 -6.61 -12.07 9.07
N SER A 199 -6.32 -11.85 10.34
CA SER A 199 -7.32 -11.36 11.30
C SER A 199 -7.84 -9.95 11.00
N ARG A 200 -7.07 -9.15 10.24
CA ARG A 200 -7.45 -7.79 9.82
C ARG A 200 -8.04 -7.73 8.42
N CYS A 201 -8.05 -8.84 7.67
CA CYS A 201 -8.50 -8.89 6.30
C CYS A 201 -9.66 -9.87 6.13
N ALA A 202 -10.63 -9.50 5.32
CA ALA A 202 -11.65 -10.43 4.91
C ALA A 202 -11.12 -11.33 3.78
N GLU A 203 -11.49 -12.60 3.82
CA GLU A 203 -10.99 -13.60 2.86
C GLU A 203 -11.96 -13.76 1.68
N VAL A 204 -11.42 -13.82 0.46
CA VAL A 204 -12.16 -14.09 -0.77
C VAL A 204 -11.42 -15.14 -1.59
N PHE A 205 -12.12 -16.17 -2.04
CA PHE A 205 -11.55 -17.33 -2.73
C PHE A 205 -11.98 -17.35 -4.20
N PHE A 206 -10.99 -17.25 -5.09
CA PHE A 206 -11.07 -17.31 -6.55
C PHE A 206 -10.70 -18.70 -7.09
#